data_AF-A0A1U7RS71-F1
#
_entry.id   AF-A0A1U7RS71-F1
#
_cell.length_a   1.000
_cell.length_b   1.000
_cell.length_c   1.000
_cell.angle_alpha   90.00
_cell.angle_beta   90.00
_cell.angle_gamma   90.00
#
_symmetry.space_group_name_H-M   'P 1'
#
loop_
_entity.id
_entity.type
_entity.pdbx_description
1 polymer ?
#
loop_
_entity_poly.entity_id
_entity_poly.type
_entity_poly.pdbx_seq_one_letter_code
_entity_poly.pdbx_strand_id
1 'polypeptide(L)'
;MTSAEKLSSSSEMEKAKVASLPPCANPGNPVFSCMLDPKTLTTNNVLTKPQLLLFKTTSSEYGAIPPTSQMVPCKYHAKVQTFSKQLLTCGLRQHNYINTAIDKSRVYDYPNLQHTL
;
A
#
# COMPACT_ATOMS: atom_id res chain seq x y z
N MET A 1 -37.89 0.42 41.31
CA MET A 1 -38.29 1.35 40.22
C MET A 1 -37.02 1.66 39.43
N THR A 2 -36.88 1.05 38.25
CA THR A 2 -36.88 1.71 36.91
C THR A 2 -35.58 2.48 36.64
N SER A 3 -34.88 2.38 35.51
CA SER A 3 -35.00 1.64 34.25
C SER A 3 -33.65 1.76 33.54
N ALA A 4 -33.37 0.81 32.64
CA ALA A 4 -32.32 0.95 31.64
C ALA A 4 -32.66 2.08 30.66
N GLU A 5 -31.65 2.84 30.22
CA GLU A 5 -31.77 3.70 29.04
C GLU A 5 -30.75 3.27 27.98
N LYS A 6 -31.29 2.99 26.81
CA LYS A 6 -30.65 2.52 25.58
C LYS A 6 -30.91 3.61 24.54
N LEU A 7 -29.87 4.11 23.89
CA LEU A 7 -29.91 4.91 22.66
C LEU A 7 -28.70 4.42 21.82
N SER A 8 -28.83 3.63 20.73
CA SER A 8 -29.38 3.94 19.40
C SER A 8 -28.94 5.32 18.93
N SER A 9 -28.04 5.49 17.97
CA SER A 9 -28.02 5.13 16.54
C SER A 9 -26.70 5.72 15.99
N SER A 10 -26.13 5.43 14.83
CA SER A 10 -26.64 5.01 13.53
C SER A 10 -25.47 4.41 12.75
N SER A 11 -25.70 3.27 12.11
CA SER A 11 -24.82 2.62 11.16
C SER A 11 -24.79 3.40 9.84
N GLU A 12 -23.70 4.07 9.53
CA GLU A 12 -23.42 4.53 8.16
C GLU A 12 -22.56 3.48 7.47
N MET A 13 -23.23 2.45 6.94
CA MET A 13 -22.63 1.59 5.95
C MET A 13 -22.65 2.37 4.63
N GLU A 14 -21.47 2.87 4.25
CA GLU A 14 -21.20 3.51 2.98
C GLU A 14 -21.55 2.52 1.86
N LYS A 15 -22.77 2.66 1.34
CA LYS A 15 -23.33 1.83 0.28
C LYS A 15 -22.62 2.18 -1.01
N ALA A 16 -21.52 1.47 -1.30
CA ALA A 16 -20.88 1.47 -2.60
C ALA A 16 -21.96 1.26 -3.66
N LYS A 17 -22.14 2.28 -4.53
CA LYS A 17 -23.06 2.25 -5.67
C LYS A 17 -22.70 1.06 -6.55
N VAL A 18 -23.42 -0.04 -6.41
CA VAL A 18 -23.53 -1.05 -7.47
C VAL A 18 -24.31 -0.35 -8.59
N ALA A 19 -23.62 0.01 -9.66
CA ALA A 19 -24.25 0.54 -10.86
C ALA A 19 -25.30 -0.48 -11.33
N SER A 20 -26.58 -0.18 -11.10
CA SER A 20 -27.67 -1.02 -11.56
C SER A 20 -27.73 -0.93 -13.07
N LEU A 21 -27.29 -2.00 -13.74
CA LEU A 21 -27.47 -2.14 -15.18
C LEU A 21 -28.98 -2.10 -15.49
N PRO A 22 -29.38 -1.37 -16.54
CA PRO A 22 -30.80 -1.30 -16.91
C PRO A 22 -31.31 -2.69 -17.28
N PRO A 23 -32.53 -3.06 -16.86
CA PRO A 23 -33.16 -4.29 -17.33
C PRO A 23 -33.26 -4.25 -18.86
N CYS A 24 -32.96 -5.37 -19.52
CA CYS A 24 -33.08 -5.48 -20.97
C CYS A 24 -34.57 -5.34 -21.35
N ALA A 25 -34.98 -4.13 -21.73
CA ALA A 25 -36.37 -3.77 -21.96
C ALA A 25 -36.81 -3.91 -23.44
N ASN A 26 -36.01 -4.57 -24.28
CA ASN A 26 -36.38 -4.83 -25.68
C ASN A 26 -36.66 -6.31 -25.88
N PRO A 27 -37.95 -6.74 -25.87
CA PRO A 27 -38.36 -8.12 -26.11
C PRO A 27 -38.26 -8.47 -27.61
N GLY A 28 -37.12 -8.18 -28.24
CA GLY A 28 -36.88 -8.47 -29.64
C GLY A 28 -36.93 -9.97 -29.94
N ASN A 29 -36.19 -10.43 -30.95
CA ASN A 29 -36.15 -11.86 -31.24
C ASN A 29 -35.70 -12.64 -29.98
N PRO A 30 -36.50 -13.59 -29.46
CA PRO A 30 -36.22 -14.31 -28.22
C PRO A 30 -34.93 -15.14 -28.28
N VAL A 31 -34.44 -15.42 -29.49
CA VAL A 31 -33.13 -16.07 -29.71
C VAL A 31 -31.96 -15.15 -29.35
N PHE A 32 -32.13 -13.83 -29.47
CA PHE A 32 -31.06 -12.84 -29.31
C PHE A 32 -31.27 -11.86 -28.13
N SER A 33 -32.42 -11.92 -27.45
CA SER A 33 -32.78 -11.00 -26.37
C SER A 33 -32.54 -11.70 -25.02
N CYS A 34 -31.52 -11.27 -24.27
CA CYS A 34 -31.23 -11.81 -22.95
C CYS A 34 -32.18 -11.20 -21.90
N MET A 35 -33.22 -11.96 -21.53
CA MET A 35 -34.17 -11.61 -20.47
C MET A 35 -33.67 -11.99 -19.06
N LEU A 36 -32.40 -12.36 -18.92
CA LEU A 36 -31.85 -12.74 -17.62
C LEU A 36 -31.64 -11.51 -16.75
N ASP A 37 -32.01 -11.63 -15.48
CA ASP A 37 -31.72 -10.60 -14.50
C ASP A 37 -30.21 -10.35 -14.44
N PRO A 38 -29.74 -9.09 -14.54
CA PRO A 38 -28.31 -8.77 -14.56
C PRO A 38 -27.59 -9.28 -13.31
N LYS A 39 -28.32 -9.45 -12.19
CA LYS A 39 -27.81 -10.01 -10.92
C LYS A 39 -27.42 -11.49 -11.01
N THR A 40 -28.05 -12.24 -11.92
CA THR A 40 -27.72 -13.66 -12.16
C THR A 40 -26.49 -13.82 -13.05
N LEU A 41 -26.17 -12.77 -13.82
CA LEU A 41 -25.10 -12.77 -14.82
C LEU A 41 -23.82 -12.09 -14.33
N THR A 42 -23.78 -11.67 -13.06
CA THR A 42 -22.59 -11.09 -12.42
C THR A 42 -21.82 -12.13 -11.61
N THR A 43 -20.49 -12.09 -11.68
CA THR A 43 -19.63 -12.90 -10.81
C THR A 43 -19.76 -12.45 -9.35
N ASN A 44 -20.24 -13.35 -8.48
CA ASN A 44 -20.39 -13.10 -7.05
C ASN A 44 -19.15 -13.59 -6.30
N ASN A 45 -18.15 -12.72 -6.13
CA ASN A 45 -17.03 -12.99 -5.22
C ASN A 45 -16.81 -11.74 -4.35
N VAL A 46 -16.75 -11.94 -3.03
CA VAL A 46 -16.70 -10.88 -2.02
C VAL A 46 -15.43 -10.04 -2.15
N LEU A 47 -14.33 -10.63 -2.63
CA LEU A 47 -13.02 -9.99 -2.66
C LEU A 47 -12.63 -9.45 -4.06
N THR A 48 -13.45 -9.70 -5.08
CA THR A 48 -13.14 -9.30 -6.45
C THR A 48 -14.23 -8.43 -7.05
N LYS A 49 -13.87 -7.65 -8.07
CA LYS A 49 -14.82 -6.75 -8.74
C LYS A 49 -15.90 -7.60 -9.44
N PRO A 50 -17.19 -7.35 -9.20
CA PRO A 50 -18.26 -8.05 -9.91
C PRO A 50 -18.22 -7.67 -11.39
N GLN A 51 -18.18 -8.67 -12.27
CA GLN A 51 -18.14 -8.49 -13.71
C GLN A 51 -19.27 -9.28 -14.37
N LEU A 52 -19.86 -8.70 -15.41
CA LEU A 52 -20.88 -9.37 -16.20
C LEU A 52 -20.22 -10.47 -17.03
N LEU A 53 -20.79 -11.68 -17.02
CA LEU A 53 -20.23 -12.84 -17.73
C LEU A 53 -20.11 -12.60 -19.24
N LEU A 54 -21.02 -11.83 -19.84
CA LEU A 54 -20.97 -11.46 -21.27
C LEU A 54 -19.78 -10.56 -21.63
N PHE A 55 -19.22 -9.84 -20.66
CA PHE A 55 -18.10 -8.92 -20.86
C PHE A 55 -16.81 -9.42 -20.19
N LYS A 56 -16.71 -10.73 -19.92
CA LYS A 56 -15.51 -11.33 -19.33
C LYS A 56 -14.38 -11.30 -20.36
N THR A 57 -13.32 -10.56 -20.06
CA THR A 57 -12.09 -10.49 -20.86
C THR A 57 -11.00 -11.37 -20.24
N THR A 58 -9.96 -11.71 -20.99
CA THR A 58 -8.78 -12.41 -20.45
C THR A 58 -8.08 -11.60 -19.36
N SER A 59 -8.05 -10.28 -19.48
CA SER A 59 -7.51 -9.39 -18.44
C SER A 59 -8.28 -9.45 -17.11
N SER A 60 -9.57 -9.78 -17.14
CA SER A 60 -10.38 -9.91 -15.93
C SER A 60 -10.04 -11.13 -15.07
N GLU A 61 -9.26 -12.07 -15.60
CA GLU A 61 -8.78 -13.24 -14.87
C GLU A 61 -7.68 -12.87 -13.86
N TYR A 62 -6.90 -11.82 -14.15
CA TYR A 62 -5.89 -11.32 -13.22
C TYR A 62 -6.57 -10.74 -11.97
N GLY A 63 -6.17 -11.25 -10.80
CA GLY A 63 -6.77 -10.85 -9.52
C GLY A 63 -8.15 -11.46 -9.24
N ALA A 64 -8.67 -12.35 -10.10
CA ALA A 64 -9.93 -13.05 -9.86
C ALA A 64 -9.81 -14.17 -8.81
N ILE A 65 -8.60 -14.71 -8.63
CA ILE A 65 -8.31 -15.79 -7.69
C ILE A 65 -8.02 -15.19 -6.31
N PRO A 66 -8.80 -15.53 -5.27
CA PRO A 66 -8.53 -15.03 -3.93
C PRO A 66 -7.24 -15.65 -3.36
N PRO A 67 -6.42 -14.88 -2.63
CA PRO A 67 -5.21 -15.41 -2.02
C PRO A 67 -5.57 -16.44 -0.95
N THR A 68 -4.93 -17.61 -1.01
CA THR A 68 -5.05 -18.66 0.02
C THR A 68 -3.79 -18.67 0.88
N SER A 69 -3.89 -19.11 2.15
CA SER A 69 -2.74 -19.21 3.06
C SER A 69 -1.56 -19.99 2.48
N GLN A 70 -1.81 -20.97 1.60
CA GLN A 70 -0.78 -21.78 0.94
C GLN A 70 0.02 -21.00 -0.12
N MET A 71 -0.51 -19.88 -0.62
CA MET A 71 0.16 -19.03 -1.60
C MET A 71 1.16 -18.05 -0.96
N VAL A 72 1.07 -17.87 0.36
CA VAL A 72 1.92 -16.94 1.11
C VAL A 72 3.27 -17.61 1.39
N PRO A 73 4.42 -16.93 1.19
CA PRO A 73 5.71 -17.49 1.55
C PRO A 73 5.82 -17.72 3.06
N CYS A 74 6.49 -18.80 3.47
CA CYS A 74 6.69 -19.11 4.90
C CYS A 74 7.49 -18.02 5.65
N LYS A 75 8.37 -17.29 4.94
CA LYS A 75 9.18 -16.21 5.50
C LYS A 75 9.32 -15.10 4.46
N TYR A 76 9.21 -13.85 4.92
CA TYR A 76 9.46 -12.66 4.11
C TYR A 76 10.55 -11.81 4.79
N HIS A 77 11.64 -11.58 4.08
CA HIS A 77 12.77 -10.76 4.56
C HIS A 77 12.74 -9.41 3.87
N ALA A 78 11.95 -8.48 4.42
CA ALA A 78 11.87 -7.12 3.91
C ALA A 78 13.23 -6.41 4.02
N LYS A 79 13.62 -5.68 2.98
CA LYS A 79 14.79 -4.78 3.05
C LYS A 79 14.39 -3.52 3.81
N VAL A 80 14.89 -3.37 5.03
CA VAL A 80 14.67 -2.16 5.84
C VAL A 80 15.70 -1.10 5.46
N GLN A 81 15.24 0.02 4.90
CA GLN A 81 16.09 1.15 4.48
C GLN A 81 16.01 2.35 5.43
N THR A 82 15.58 2.15 6.68
CA THR A 82 15.41 3.24 7.66
C THR A 82 16.69 4.03 7.87
N PHE A 83 17.81 3.33 8.08
CA PHE A 83 19.13 3.94 8.24
C PHE A 83 19.54 4.78 7.02
N SER A 84 19.43 4.22 5.82
CA SER A 84 19.79 4.93 4.58
C SER A 84 18.90 6.15 4.32
N LYS A 85 17.61 6.06 4.67
CA LYS A 85 16.69 7.20 4.58
C LYS A 85 17.09 8.33 5.53
N GLN A 86 17.49 8.00 6.76
CA GLN A 86 18.00 8.99 7.72
C GLN A 86 19.27 9.68 7.20
N LEU A 87 20.20 8.93 6.62
CA LEU A 87 21.40 9.51 6.00
C LEU A 87 21.06 10.45 4.84
N LEU A 88 20.05 10.12 4.03
CA LEU A 88 19.63 10.96 2.91
C LEU A 88 19.09 12.32 3.39
N THR A 89 18.39 12.36 4.52
CA THR A 89 17.89 13.61 5.12
C THR A 89 19.04 14.56 5.51
N CYS A 90 20.18 14.01 5.95
CA CYS A 90 21.34 14.81 6.35
C CYS A 90 22.12 15.43 5.19
N GLY A 91 21.81 15.08 3.93
CA GLY A 91 22.48 15.61 2.75
C GLY A 91 23.89 15.07 2.52
N LEU A 92 24.60 15.65 1.55
CA LEU A 92 25.95 15.24 1.19
C LEU A 92 26.97 15.74 2.23
N ARG A 93 27.83 14.85 2.73
CA ARG A 93 28.92 15.24 3.63
C ARG A 93 29.86 16.22 2.92
N GLN A 94 30.09 17.38 3.52
CA GLN A 94 31.09 18.35 3.07
C GLN A 94 32.37 18.20 3.90
N HIS A 95 33.53 18.28 3.24
CA HIS A 95 34.84 18.17 3.88
C HIS A 95 35.42 19.55 4.24
N ASN A 96 34.66 20.35 4.98
CA ASN A 96 35.04 21.71 5.36
C ASN A 96 35.74 21.71 6.72
N TYR A 97 36.91 21.06 6.83
CA TYR A 97 37.70 21.05 8.06
C TYR A 97 39.17 21.34 7.78
N ILE A 98 39.87 21.90 8.78
CA ILE A 98 41.30 22.18 8.74
C ILE A 98 42.04 21.01 9.39
N ASN A 99 43.20 20.63 8.87
CA ASN A 99 44.04 19.61 9.50
C ASN A 99 44.62 20.14 10.81
N THR A 100 44.15 19.60 11.94
CA THR A 100 44.64 19.92 13.29
C THR A 100 45.51 18.80 13.88
N ALA A 101 45.90 17.84 13.06
CA ALA A 101 46.79 16.78 13.50
C ALA A 101 48.15 17.39 13.87
N ILE A 102 48.60 17.14 15.10
CA ILE A 102 49.97 17.46 15.52
C ILE A 102 50.91 16.55 14.74
N ASP A 103 51.96 17.13 14.16
CA ASP A 103 52.98 16.35 13.45
C ASP A 103 53.62 15.34 14.41
N LYS A 104 53.64 14.07 14.00
CA LYS A 104 54.20 12.96 14.76
C LYS A 104 55.57 12.61 14.21
N SER A 105 56.46 13.59 14.12
CA SER A 105 57.86 13.32 13.80
C SER A 105 58.46 12.43 14.91
N ARG A 106 59.23 11.42 14.50
CA ARG A 106 59.96 10.56 15.46
C ARG A 106 61.01 11.32 16.26
N VAL A 107 61.44 12.47 15.72
CA VAL A 107 62.38 13.40 16.37
C VAL A 107 61.56 14.53 16.98
N TYR A 108 61.66 14.69 18.30
CA TYR A 108 61.06 15.81 19.03
C TYR A 108 61.89 17.08 18.76
N ASP A 109 61.57 17.82 17.69
CA ASP A 109 62.16 19.15 17.46
C ASP A 109 61.35 20.23 18.18
N TYR A 110 61.21 20.12 19.51
CA TYR A 110 60.74 21.25 20.32
C TYR A 110 61.60 21.44 21.58
N PRO A 111 62.84 21.96 21.42
CA PRO A 111 63.72 22.16 22.57
C PRO A 111 63.47 23.45 23.36
N ASN A 112 62.59 24.39 22.97
CA ASN A 112 62.44 25.64 23.72
C ASN A 112 61.19 26.49 23.39
N LEU A 113 60.01 26.08 23.83
CA LEU A 113 58.90 27.03 24.04
C LEU A 113 59.01 27.61 25.47
N GLN A 114 60.03 28.44 25.69
CA GLN A 114 60.06 29.30 26.88
C GLN A 114 59.22 30.53 26.58
N HIS A 115 57.96 30.49 27.01
CA HIS A 115 57.11 31.67 27.04
C HIS A 115 57.45 32.46 28.30
N THR A 116 58.36 33.42 28.16
CA THR A 116 58.65 34.40 29.21
C THR A 116 57.60 35.51 29.14
N LEU A 117 56.96 35.82 30.28
CA LEU A 117 56.01 36.93 30.47
C LEU A 117 56.69 38.29 30.39
#